data_AF-L9W9Q5-F1
#
_entry.id   AF-L9W9Q5-F1
#
_cell.length_a   1.000
_cell.length_b   1.000
_cell.length_c   1.000
_cell.angle_alpha   90.00
_cell.angle_beta   90.00
_cell.angle_gamma   90.00
#
_symmetry.space_group_name_H-M   'P 1'
#
loop_
_entity.id
_entity.type
_entity.pdbx_description
1 polymer ?
#
loop_
_entity_poly.entity_id
_entity_poly.type
_entity_poly.pdbx_seq_one_letter_code
_entity_poly.pdbx_strand_id
1 'polypeptide(L)'
;MTDVTVSGSELTIGTNHVELPRTIESAVEIDEIVAVLLEPAADTTVAENVRGFGADGRLLWTIESIPSPSRDSNPYVRIRAENGKLWASDWKGMDYLIDPETGRHLDRTFRK
;
A
#
# COMPACT_ATOMS: atom_id res chain seq x y z
N MET A 1 -2.08 11.64 -16.12
CA MET A 1 -0.91 11.39 -15.24
C MET A 1 -0.87 12.54 -14.28
N THR A 2 -1.07 12.22 -13.01
CA THR A 2 -0.96 13.19 -11.93
C THR A 2 0.46 13.08 -11.41
N ASP A 3 1.19 14.17 -11.26
CA ASP A 3 2.55 14.08 -10.73
C ASP A 3 2.50 13.58 -9.28
N VAL A 4 3.00 12.36 -9.05
CA VAL A 4 3.14 11.79 -7.71
C VAL A 4 4.60 11.87 -7.28
N THR A 5 4.86 12.58 -6.19
CA THR A 5 6.19 12.65 -5.58
C THR A 5 6.13 12.29 -4.11
N VAL A 6 7.22 11.70 -3.62
CA VAL A 6 7.35 11.22 -2.25
C VAL A 6 8.60 11.86 -1.64
N SER A 7 8.46 12.41 -0.44
CA SER A 7 9.57 12.98 0.34
C SER A 7 9.42 12.64 1.82
N GLY A 8 10.10 11.58 2.27
CA GLY A 8 10.00 11.13 3.67
C GLY A 8 8.58 10.66 3.99
N SER A 9 7.88 11.35 4.88
CA SER A 9 6.48 11.11 5.25
C SER A 9 5.47 11.91 4.42
N GLU A 10 5.93 12.78 3.52
CA GLU A 10 5.07 13.64 2.72
C GLU A 10 4.81 13.01 1.34
N LEU A 11 3.52 12.85 1.01
CA LEU A 11 3.03 12.45 -0.30
C LEU A 11 2.46 13.67 -1.02
N THR A 12 2.95 13.95 -2.22
CA THR A 12 2.40 14.98 -3.10
C THR A 12 1.69 14.32 -4.28
N ILE A 13 0.44 14.71 -4.51
CA ILE A 13 -0.38 14.26 -5.65
C ILE A 13 -0.89 15.52 -6.37
N GLY A 14 -0.23 15.89 -7.47
CA GLY A 14 -0.49 17.14 -8.17
C GLY A 14 -0.16 18.35 -7.28
N THR A 15 -1.18 19.09 -6.85
CA THR A 15 -1.03 20.23 -5.91
C THR A 15 -1.40 19.87 -4.47
N ASN A 16 -1.84 18.63 -4.22
CA ASN A 16 -2.26 18.20 -2.90
C ASN A 16 -1.07 17.62 -2.14
N HIS A 17 -0.98 17.99 -0.86
CA HIS A 17 0.05 17.53 0.06
C HIS A 17 -0.61 16.74 1.18
N VAL A 18 -0.12 15.52 1.40
CA VAL A 18 -0.65 14.60 2.41
C VAL A 18 0.50 14.17 3.30
N GLU A 19 0.45 14.59 4.56
CA GLU A 19 1.38 14.14 5.59
C GLU A 19 0.94 12.77 6.12
N LEU A 20 1.84 11.79 6.06
CA LEU A 20 1.59 10.43 6.53
C LEU A 20 2.26 10.19 7.89
N PRO A 21 1.70 9.31 8.72
CA PRO A 21 2.21 9.11 10.08
C PRO A 21 3.59 8.43 10.14
N ARG A 22 4.10 7.95 9.00
CA ARG A 22 5.33 7.18 8.85
C ARG A 22 5.97 7.50 7.50
N THR A 23 7.25 7.18 7.38
CA THR A 23 8.00 7.28 6.13
C THR A 23 7.32 6.45 5.04
N ILE A 24 7.28 7.02 3.84
CA ILE A 24 6.80 6.36 2.64
C ILE A 24 7.97 5.60 2.02
N GLU A 25 7.80 4.29 1.89
CA GLU A 25 8.77 3.41 1.23
C GLU A 25 8.61 3.46 -0.28
N SER A 26 7.37 3.46 -0.76
CA SER A 26 7.08 3.53 -2.19
C SER A 26 5.65 4.00 -2.44
N ALA A 27 5.43 4.55 -3.63
CA ALA A 27 4.11 4.86 -4.15
C ALA A 27 4.00 4.35 -5.59
N VAL A 28 2.83 3.83 -5.96
CA VAL A 28 2.51 3.42 -7.32
C VAL A 28 1.15 3.95 -7.73
N GLU A 29 1.06 4.45 -8.96
CA GLU A 29 -0.20 4.86 -9.56
C GLU A 29 -0.87 3.67 -10.25
N ILE A 30 -2.17 3.52 -10.03
CA ILE A 30 -3.02 2.57 -10.74
C ILE A 30 -4.41 3.17 -10.91
N ASP A 31 -4.86 3.28 -12.16
CA ASP A 31 -6.10 3.95 -12.53
C ASP A 31 -6.20 5.37 -11.94
N GLU A 32 -7.17 5.65 -11.06
CA GLU A 32 -7.33 6.94 -10.37
C GLU A 32 -6.81 6.92 -8.91
N ILE A 33 -6.06 5.87 -8.56
CA ILE A 33 -5.60 5.58 -7.20
C ILE A 33 -4.09 5.68 -7.12
N VAL A 34 -3.60 6.34 -6.08
CA VAL A 34 -2.21 6.32 -5.66
C VAL A 34 -2.09 5.38 -4.47
N ALA A 35 -1.54 4.19 -4.69
CA ALA A 35 -1.25 3.24 -3.62
C ALA A 35 0.11 3.56 -3.00
N VAL A 36 0.15 3.68 -1.67
CA VAL A 36 1.32 4.09 -0.91
C VAL A 36 1.65 3.05 0.14
N LEU A 37 2.92 2.64 0.16
CA LEU A 37 3.51 1.77 1.15
C LEU A 37 4.24 2.61 2.19
N LEU A 38 3.89 2.40 3.45
CA LEU A 38 4.56 2.99 4.59
C LEU A 38 5.54 1.99 5.21
N GLU A 39 6.59 2.51 5.84
CA GLU A 39 7.46 1.73 6.71
C GLU A 39 6.63 0.91 7.72
N PRO A 40 6.93 -0.38 7.92
CA PRO A 40 6.29 -1.19 8.95
C PRO A 40 6.49 -0.55 10.33
N ALA A 41 5.48 -0.60 11.20
CA ALA A 41 5.63 -0.14 12.57
C ALA A 41 6.55 -1.10 13.35
N ALA A 42 7.31 -0.59 14.33
CA ALA A 42 8.18 -1.44 15.14
C ALA A 42 7.40 -2.50 15.95
N ASP A 43 6.13 -2.22 16.25
CA ASP A 43 5.18 -3.05 17.00
C ASP A 43 4.12 -3.67 16.07
N THR A 44 4.56 -4.27 14.97
CA THR A 44 3.68 -4.74 13.88
C THR A 44 2.86 -5.98 14.26
N THR A 45 1.83 -5.81 15.09
CA THR A 45 0.71 -6.76 15.09
C THR A 45 -0.29 -6.48 13.95
N VAL A 46 -0.10 -5.37 13.24
CA VAL A 46 -1.05 -4.84 12.25
C VAL A 46 -0.34 -4.63 10.90
N ALA A 47 -0.77 -5.36 9.86
CA ALA A 47 -0.25 -5.29 8.49
C ALA A 47 -0.87 -4.12 7.68
N GLU A 48 -1.32 -3.07 8.36
CA GLU A 48 -2.03 -1.92 7.78
C GLU A 48 -1.05 -0.82 7.35
N ASN A 49 -0.05 -1.19 6.55
CA ASN A 49 0.97 -0.26 6.06
C ASN A 49 0.85 0.06 4.56
N VAL A 50 -0.22 -0.38 3.89
CA VAL A 50 -0.57 0.07 2.54
C VAL A 50 -1.86 0.88 2.58
N ARG A 51 -1.87 2.02 1.90
CA ARG A 51 -3.01 2.95 1.83
C ARG A 51 -3.26 3.37 0.39
N GLY A 52 -4.53 3.54 0.03
CA GLY A 52 -4.95 4.06 -1.26
C GLY A 52 -5.47 5.49 -1.13
N PHE A 53 -4.96 6.37 -1.99
CA PHE A 53 -5.37 7.76 -2.08
C PHE A 53 -6.03 8.03 -3.43
N GLY A 54 -7.05 8.87 -3.46
CA GLY A 54 -7.57 9.42 -4.71
C GLY A 54 -6.63 10.47 -5.30
N ALA A 55 -6.87 10.86 -6.55
CA ALA A 55 -6.13 11.94 -7.22
C ALA A 55 -6.23 13.30 -6.50
N ASP A 56 -7.22 13.49 -5.62
CA ASP A 56 -7.40 14.67 -4.76
C ASP A 56 -6.59 14.60 -3.45
N GLY A 57 -5.81 13.53 -3.23
CA GLY A 57 -5.07 13.30 -1.98
C GLY A 57 -5.93 12.77 -0.82
N ARG A 58 -7.21 12.46 -1.06
CA ARG A 58 -8.07 11.89 -0.01
C ARG A 58 -7.73 10.43 0.23
N LEU A 59 -7.59 10.03 1.49
CA LEU A 59 -7.51 8.62 1.88
C LEU A 59 -8.83 7.92 1.55
N LEU A 60 -8.76 6.90 0.70
CA LEU A 60 -9.91 6.09 0.29
C LEU A 60 -10.00 4.79 1.09
N TRP A 61 -8.86 4.11 1.27
CA TRP A 61 -8.80 2.85 2.00
C TRP A 61 -7.42 2.61 2.63
N THR A 62 -7.43 1.74 3.64
CA THR A 62 -6.24 1.10 4.20
C THR A 62 -6.37 -0.39 3.91
N ILE A 63 -5.28 -1.04 3.48
CA ILE A 63 -5.29 -2.46 3.10
C ILE A 63 -5.80 -3.33 4.26
N GLU A 64 -6.51 -4.40 3.92
CA GLU A 64 -6.94 -5.38 4.92
C GLU A 64 -5.72 -6.04 5.58
N SER A 65 -5.82 -6.27 6.90
CA SER A 65 -4.84 -7.10 7.59
C SER A 65 -4.90 -8.55 7.09
N ILE A 66 -3.74 -9.19 6.92
CA ILE A 66 -3.69 -10.62 6.57
C ILE A 66 -4.14 -11.41 7.81
N PRO A 67 -5.20 -12.24 7.72
CA PRO A 67 -5.59 -13.10 8.82
C PRO A 67 -4.50 -14.16 9.03
N SER A 68 -3.69 -13.98 10.06
CA SER A 68 -2.66 -14.95 10.46
C SER A 68 -3.10 -15.70 11.73
N PRO A 69 -3.11 -17.04 11.74
CA PRO A 69 -3.42 -17.82 12.94
C PRO A 69 -2.33 -17.71 14.01
N SER A 70 -1.08 -17.39 13.61
CA SER A 70 -0.04 -16.95 14.53
C SER A 70 -0.09 -15.43 14.65
N ARG A 71 0.07 -14.90 15.87
CA ARG A 71 0.20 -13.45 16.16
C ARG A 71 1.47 -12.83 15.57
N ASP A 72 2.03 -13.42 14.53
CA ASP A 72 3.20 -12.93 13.85
C ASP A 72 2.80 -11.74 13.00
N SER A 73 3.56 -10.66 13.18
CA SER A 73 3.66 -9.58 12.21
C SER A 73 3.80 -10.13 10.79
N ASN A 74 3.05 -9.60 9.83
CA ASN A 74 3.24 -9.93 8.43
C ASN A 74 3.07 -8.68 7.57
N PRO A 75 3.96 -7.68 7.73
CA PRO A 75 3.79 -6.40 7.09
C PRO A 75 4.05 -6.53 5.60
N TYR A 76 3.42 -5.64 4.83
CA TYR A 76 3.77 -5.48 3.44
C TYR A 76 5.14 -4.81 3.35
N VAL A 77 5.99 -5.32 2.46
CA VAL A 77 7.34 -4.79 2.23
C VAL A 77 7.53 -4.32 0.79
N ARG A 78 6.52 -4.53 -0.06
CA ARG A 78 6.55 -4.10 -1.45
C ARG A 78 5.14 -3.89 -1.97
N ILE A 79 4.97 -2.86 -2.79
CA ILE A 79 3.81 -2.70 -3.68
C ILE A 79 4.28 -2.56 -5.12
N ARG A 80 3.44 -2.97 -6.08
CA ARG A 80 3.69 -2.82 -7.51
C ARG A 80 2.38 -2.70 -8.27
N ALA A 81 2.35 -1.84 -9.29
CA ALA A 81 1.30 -1.80 -10.29
C ALA A 81 1.84 -2.42 -11.58
N GLU A 82 1.20 -3.49 -12.07
CA GLU A 82 1.63 -4.19 -13.28
C GLU A 82 0.42 -4.76 -14.01
N ASN A 83 0.35 -4.53 -15.33
CA ASN A 83 -0.76 -5.01 -16.18
C ASN A 83 -2.15 -4.61 -15.67
N GLY A 84 -2.29 -3.38 -15.15
CA GLY A 84 -3.54 -2.88 -14.56
C GLY A 84 -3.95 -3.57 -13.27
N LYS A 85 -3.00 -4.18 -12.55
CA LYS A 85 -3.24 -4.87 -11.27
C LYS A 85 -2.33 -4.30 -10.19
N LEU A 86 -2.91 -4.07 -9.01
CA LEU A 86 -2.17 -3.71 -7.82
C LEU A 86 -1.78 -4.97 -7.06
N TRP A 87 -0.50 -5.11 -6.76
CA TRP A 87 0.01 -6.21 -5.94
C TRP A 87 0.72 -5.66 -4.72
N ALA A 88 0.44 -6.25 -3.57
CA ALA A 88 1.19 -6.04 -2.34
C ALA A 88 1.88 -7.33 -1.95
N SER A 89 3.08 -7.24 -1.37
CA SER A 89 3.85 -8.41 -0.98
C SER A 89 4.27 -8.33 0.46
N ASP A 90 4.11 -9.43 1.18
CA ASP A 90 4.58 -9.53 2.56
C ASP A 90 6.04 -9.97 2.64
N TRP A 91 6.63 -9.82 3.83
CA TRP A 91 7.98 -10.29 4.14
C TRP A 91 8.17 -11.82 4.06
N LYS A 92 7.08 -12.62 4.05
CA LYS A 92 7.10 -14.09 3.94
C LYS A 92 7.13 -14.55 2.48
N GLY A 93 7.13 -13.62 1.53
CA GLY A 93 7.18 -13.92 0.11
C GLY A 93 5.82 -14.27 -0.47
N MET A 94 4.71 -13.90 0.17
CA MET A 94 3.40 -13.94 -0.47
C MET A 94 3.16 -12.66 -1.25
N ASP A 95 2.60 -12.80 -2.44
CA ASP A 95 2.03 -11.73 -3.22
C ASP A 95 0.50 -11.80 -3.13
N TYR A 96 -0.12 -10.65 -2.88
CA TYR A 96 -1.57 -10.48 -2.77
C TYR A 96 -2.02 -9.56 -3.89
N LEU A 97 -3.00 -10.01 -4.67
CA LEU A 97 -3.70 -9.16 -5.63
C LEU A 97 -4.66 -8.29 -4.85
N ILE A 98 -4.53 -6.97 -4.99
CA ILE A 98 -5.33 -5.98 -4.28
C ILE A 98 -6.33 -5.37 -5.25
N ASP A 99 -7.57 -5.23 -4.79
CA ASP A 99 -8.58 -4.39 -5.43
C ASP A 99 -8.18 -2.92 -5.26
N PRO A 100 -7.84 -2.19 -6.34
CA PRO A 100 -7.43 -0.79 -6.25
C PRO A 100 -8.50 0.15 -5.69
N GLU A 101 -9.78 -0.18 -5.85
CA GLU A 101 -10.86 0.69 -5.37
C GLU A 101 -11.16 0.50 -3.88
N THR A 102 -10.93 -0.71 -3.36
CA THR A 102 -11.38 -1.08 -2.02
C THR A 102 -10.25 -1.44 -1.05
N GLY A 103 -9.04 -1.71 -1.54
CA GLY A 103 -7.92 -2.19 -0.72
C GLY A 103 -8.05 -3.65 -0.26
N ARG A 104 -9.00 -4.40 -0.81
CA ARG A 104 -9.27 -5.80 -0.44
C ARG A 104 -8.35 -6.78 -1.14
N HIS A 105 -8.09 -7.92 -0.49
CA HIS A 105 -7.43 -9.04 -1.13
C HIS A 105 -8.39 -9.74 -2.10
N LEU A 106 -8.01 -9.81 -3.37
CA LEU A 106 -8.73 -10.56 -4.40
C LEU A 106 -8.17 -11.98 -4.56
N ASP A 107 -6.85 -12.12 -4.48
CA ASP A 107 -6.14 -13.40 -4.64
C ASP A 107 -4.78 -13.36 -3.93
N ARG A 108 -4.13 -14.52 -3.77
CA ARG A 108 -2.77 -14.63 -3.26
C ARG A 108 -1.98 -15.75 -3.92
N THR A 109 -0.70 -15.51 -4.14
CA THR A 109 0.25 -16.51 -4.64
C THR A 109 1.57 -16.43 -3.89
N PHE A 110 2.27 -17.55 -3.76
CA PHE A 110 3.67 -17.51 -3.34
C PHE A 110 4.52 -16.89 -4.45
N ARG A 111 5.41 -15.99 -4.06
CA ARG A 111 6.48 -15.49 -4.93
C ARG A 111 7.44 -16.64 -5.20
N LYS A 112 7.61 -16.99 -6.47
CA LYS A 112 8.60 -17.98 -6.93
C LYS A 112 10.00 -17.39 -6.93
#